data_AF-A0A495KMY2-F1
#
_entry.id   AF-A0A495KMY2-F1
#
_cell.length_a   1.000
_cell.length_b   1.000
_cell.length_c   1.000
_cell.angle_alpha   90.00
_cell.angle_beta   90.00
_cell.angle_gamma   90.00
#
_symmetry.space_group_name_H-M   'P 1'
#
loop_
_entity.id
_entity.type
_entity.pdbx_description
1 polymer ?
#
loop_
_entity_poly.entity_id
_entity_poly.type
_entity_poly.pdbx_seq_one_letter_code
_entity_poly.pdbx_strand_id
1 'polypeptide(L)'
;MKIKLLLAITFFISLNLKAQEFKSPVDYLSYIGKEQENISKSMWKYTSAVAHSKSARRIDNTRKLLVKSIQTANKKVSALKDGYQSDVEYRNQVIEFLNISEKNINEEYDKIINMQEVAEQSYDLMEAFIMTRDLVNKKIDAEYDKVSLAQKTFAAKYKINLTEDVSELGKKMKISGEVFDYHTQLYLIFFKTNITDLYLSQAIEKKDLGAIQQNSSALIQYAEEGLEKLKAIKPYNGDNTMVLITKKALDYYKKEAQQFSPKVVDFLMFNEKFDSARKSLESKSDKDRTKEEIENYNGMVKQINKEIDNYNKISNSNLQEKNTIISNWNATGDNFISGHVPQG
;
A
#
# COMPACT_ATOMS: atom_id res chain seq x y z
N MET A 1 61.52 -42.19 -47.14
CA MET A 1 60.79 -43.42 -46.74
C MET A 1 61.15 -43.67 -45.28
N LYS A 2 60.28 -43.64 -44.26
CA LYS A 2 58.85 -43.96 -44.16
C LYS A 2 58.21 -43.04 -43.12
N ILE A 3 56.98 -42.61 -43.41
CA ILE A 3 56.05 -41.94 -42.49
C ILE A 3 55.67 -42.93 -41.38
N LYS A 4 55.74 -42.50 -40.11
CA LYS A 4 55.04 -43.17 -38.99
C LYS A 4 54.00 -42.19 -38.45
N LEU A 5 52.76 -42.48 -38.83
CA LEU A 5 51.52 -41.89 -38.34
C LEU A 5 51.31 -42.36 -36.89
N LEU A 6 51.25 -41.43 -35.93
CA LEU A 6 50.81 -41.72 -34.56
C LEU A 6 49.38 -41.21 -34.41
N LEU A 7 48.42 -42.13 -34.47
CA LEU A 7 47.01 -41.90 -34.17
C LEU A 7 46.86 -41.73 -32.65
N ALA A 8 46.61 -40.51 -32.19
CA ALA A 8 46.16 -40.24 -30.83
C ALA A 8 44.63 -40.41 -30.79
N ILE A 9 44.15 -41.53 -30.25
CA ILE A 9 42.74 -41.74 -29.91
C ILE A 9 42.51 -41.03 -28.58
N THR A 10 41.97 -39.82 -28.63
CA THR A 10 41.40 -39.12 -27.46
C THR A 10 40.04 -39.74 -27.15
N PHE A 11 40.02 -40.63 -26.17
CA PHE A 11 38.80 -41.16 -25.59
C PHE A 11 38.14 -40.05 -24.78
N PHE A 12 37.13 -39.37 -25.36
CA PHE A 12 36.23 -38.49 -24.63
C PHE A 12 35.40 -39.36 -23.68
N ILE A 13 35.85 -39.48 -22.43
CA ILE A 13 34.99 -39.94 -21.34
C ILE A 13 33.97 -38.83 -21.12
N SER A 14 32.81 -38.94 -21.76
CA SER A 14 31.61 -38.24 -21.36
C SER A 14 31.23 -38.74 -19.96
N LEU A 15 31.75 -38.06 -18.95
CA LEU A 15 31.22 -38.15 -17.60
C LEU A 15 29.76 -37.70 -17.69
N ASN A 16 28.86 -38.67 -17.74
CA ASN A 16 27.45 -38.43 -17.47
C ASN A 16 27.39 -37.92 -16.03
N LEU A 17 27.38 -36.59 -15.88
CA LEU A 17 26.91 -35.92 -14.68
C LEU A 17 25.47 -36.40 -14.49
N LYS A 18 25.29 -37.49 -13.73
CA LYS A 18 23.96 -37.93 -13.37
C LYS A 18 23.29 -36.78 -12.63
N ALA A 19 22.22 -36.26 -13.24
CA ALA A 19 21.26 -35.44 -12.52
C ALA A 19 20.84 -36.17 -11.23
N GLN A 20 20.49 -35.42 -10.20
CA GLN A 20 20.15 -35.98 -8.89
C GLN A 20 18.98 -36.98 -9.05
N GLU A 21 19.29 -38.27 -8.95
CA GLU A 21 18.35 -39.37 -9.17
C GLU A 21 17.63 -39.68 -7.84
N PHE A 22 16.32 -39.42 -7.76
CA PHE A 22 15.53 -39.65 -6.56
C PHE A 22 15.12 -41.12 -6.46
N LYS A 23 15.36 -41.74 -5.30
CA LYS A 23 15.07 -43.16 -5.06
C LYS A 23 13.58 -43.45 -4.91
N SER A 24 12.80 -42.48 -4.45
CA SER A 24 11.35 -42.59 -4.28
C SER A 24 10.63 -41.31 -4.73
N PRO A 25 9.34 -41.38 -5.11
CA PRO A 25 8.57 -40.20 -5.49
C PRO A 25 8.30 -39.29 -4.26
N VAL A 26 8.37 -39.86 -3.05
CA VAL A 26 8.30 -39.12 -1.78
C VAL A 26 9.56 -38.27 -1.58
N ASP A 27 10.75 -38.78 -1.91
CA ASP A 27 11.99 -37.99 -1.83
C ASP A 27 11.96 -36.79 -2.77
N TYR A 28 11.38 -36.98 -3.97
CA TYR A 28 11.19 -35.93 -4.96
C TYR A 28 10.24 -34.83 -4.47
N LEU A 29 9.04 -35.22 -3.99
CA LEU A 29 8.10 -34.27 -3.39
C LEU A 29 8.72 -33.55 -2.18
N SER A 30 9.44 -34.27 -1.32
CA SER A 30 10.06 -33.70 -0.12
C SER A 30 11.15 -32.70 -0.47
N TYR A 31 11.93 -32.96 -1.53
CA TYR A 31 12.95 -32.04 -2.01
C TYR A 31 12.35 -30.71 -2.48
N ILE A 32 11.31 -30.76 -3.31
CA ILE A 32 10.61 -29.56 -3.80
C ILE A 32 9.88 -28.85 -2.65
N GLY A 33 9.17 -29.61 -1.80
CA GLY A 33 8.45 -29.09 -0.64
C GLY A 33 9.36 -28.35 0.35
N LYS A 34 10.61 -28.81 0.54
CA LYS A 34 11.60 -28.11 1.36
C LYS A 34 11.98 -26.73 0.81
N GLU A 35 12.04 -26.58 -0.50
CA GLU A 35 12.29 -25.27 -1.11
C GLU A 35 11.07 -24.34 -0.93
N GLN A 36 9.85 -24.86 -1.03
CA GLN A 36 8.64 -24.11 -0.71
C GLN A 36 8.58 -23.69 0.77
N GLU A 37 8.95 -24.57 1.70
CA GLU A 37 9.03 -24.26 3.13
C GLU A 37 10.02 -23.10 3.40
N ASN A 38 11.17 -23.10 2.73
CA ASN A 38 12.16 -22.02 2.85
C ASN A 38 11.60 -20.68 2.35
N ILE A 39 10.85 -20.68 1.26
CA ILE A 39 10.18 -19.48 0.74
C ILE A 39 9.14 -18.99 1.74
N SER A 40 8.29 -19.87 2.27
CA SER A 40 7.27 -19.51 3.28
C SER A 40 7.91 -18.88 4.51
N LYS A 41 9.07 -19.40 4.98
CA LYS A 41 9.83 -18.81 6.09
C LYS A 41 10.36 -17.42 5.76
N SER A 42 10.86 -17.20 4.55
CA SER A 42 11.32 -15.87 4.11
C SER A 42 10.15 -14.89 3.94
N MET A 43 9.02 -15.36 3.40
CA MET A 43 7.80 -14.58 3.25
C MET A 43 7.31 -14.13 4.63
N TRP A 44 7.24 -15.05 5.59
CA TRP A 44 6.89 -14.73 6.96
C TRP A 44 7.83 -13.68 7.59
N LYS A 45 9.14 -13.78 7.38
CA LYS A 45 10.09 -12.76 7.86
C LYS A 45 9.81 -11.38 7.26
N TYR A 46 9.45 -11.34 5.99
CA TYR A 46 9.07 -10.09 5.32
C TYR A 46 7.75 -9.54 5.86
N THR A 47 6.69 -10.34 5.91
CA THR A 47 5.38 -9.97 6.48
C THR A 47 5.51 -9.47 7.91
N SER A 48 6.27 -10.18 8.75
CA SER A 48 6.54 -9.78 10.14
C SER A 48 7.35 -8.48 10.22
N ALA A 49 8.32 -8.27 9.32
CA ALA A 49 9.06 -7.01 9.26
C ALA A 49 8.17 -5.82 8.85
N VAL A 50 7.25 -6.02 7.92
CA VAL A 50 6.25 -5.01 7.54
C VAL A 50 5.33 -4.69 8.71
N ALA A 51 4.88 -5.71 9.46
CA ALA A 51 3.96 -5.53 10.57
C ALA A 51 4.58 -4.86 11.81
N HIS A 52 5.84 -5.16 12.12
CA HIS A 52 6.45 -4.78 13.41
C HIS A 52 7.70 -3.89 13.29
N SER A 53 8.15 -3.54 12.09
CA SER A 53 9.32 -2.67 11.92
C SER A 53 8.99 -1.31 11.35
N LYS A 54 9.56 -0.27 11.96
CA LYS A 54 9.59 1.10 11.41
C LYS A 54 10.77 1.36 10.47
N SER A 55 11.68 0.39 10.31
CA SER A 55 12.90 0.58 9.52
C SER A 55 12.67 0.17 8.07
N ALA A 56 12.57 1.14 7.17
CA ALA A 56 12.49 0.91 5.72
C ALA A 56 13.63 -0.01 5.23
N ARG A 57 14.85 0.20 5.75
CA ARG A 57 16.02 -0.64 5.45
C ARG A 57 15.79 -2.10 5.88
N ARG A 58 15.20 -2.35 7.05
CA ARG A 58 14.92 -3.72 7.52
C ARG A 58 13.89 -4.39 6.63
N ILE A 59 12.82 -3.68 6.26
CA ILE A 59 11.76 -4.17 5.37
C ILE A 59 12.35 -4.55 4.00
N ASP A 60 13.12 -3.66 3.37
CA ASP A 60 13.76 -3.94 2.07
C ASP A 60 14.75 -5.10 2.15
N ASN A 61 15.55 -5.18 3.22
CA ASN A 61 16.44 -6.32 3.42
C ASN A 61 15.68 -7.64 3.47
N THR A 62 14.56 -7.71 4.21
CA THR A 62 13.74 -8.93 4.29
C THR A 62 13.06 -9.26 2.96
N ARG A 63 12.65 -8.26 2.18
CA ARG A 63 12.13 -8.44 0.82
C ARG A 63 13.20 -9.03 -0.11
N LYS A 64 14.42 -8.48 -0.10
CA LYS A 64 15.55 -9.01 -0.88
C LYS A 64 15.89 -10.44 -0.50
N LEU A 65 15.77 -10.81 0.78
CA LEU A 65 15.93 -12.19 1.24
C LEU A 65 14.85 -13.12 0.67
N LEU A 66 13.58 -12.68 0.64
CA LEU A 66 12.48 -13.42 0.01
C LEU A 66 12.74 -13.66 -1.48
N VAL A 67 13.07 -12.60 -2.23
CA VAL A 67 13.43 -12.70 -3.65
C VAL A 67 14.58 -13.69 -3.86
N LYS A 68 15.64 -13.59 -3.05
CA LYS A 68 16.78 -14.51 -3.12
C LYS A 68 16.39 -15.96 -2.81
N SER A 69 15.46 -16.20 -1.88
CA SER A 69 14.97 -17.56 -1.61
C SER A 69 14.17 -18.13 -2.78
N ILE A 70 13.36 -17.31 -3.45
CA ILE A 70 12.61 -17.71 -4.65
C ILE A 70 13.58 -18.05 -5.79
N GLN A 71 14.57 -17.19 -6.05
CA GLN A 71 15.62 -17.43 -7.05
C GLN A 71 16.40 -18.71 -6.77
N THR A 72 16.73 -18.97 -5.50
CA THR A 72 17.45 -20.18 -5.09
C THR A 72 16.62 -21.43 -5.31
N ALA A 73 15.34 -21.41 -4.89
CA ALA A 73 14.40 -22.51 -5.12
C ALA A 73 14.23 -22.77 -6.63
N ASN A 74 14.05 -21.72 -7.42
CA ASN A 74 13.89 -21.82 -8.87
C ASN A 74 15.10 -22.48 -9.51
N LYS A 75 16.32 -22.04 -9.17
CA LYS A 75 17.55 -22.66 -9.65
C LYS A 75 17.64 -24.15 -9.32
N LYS A 76 17.27 -24.54 -8.10
CA LYS A 76 17.30 -25.95 -7.66
C LYS A 76 16.24 -26.81 -8.35
N VAL A 77 15.01 -26.33 -8.43
CA VAL A 77 13.89 -27.03 -9.08
C VAL A 77 14.14 -27.14 -10.59
N SER A 78 14.65 -26.09 -11.23
CA SER A 78 15.05 -26.08 -12.64
C SER A 78 16.22 -27.01 -12.95
N ALA A 79 17.07 -27.33 -11.96
CA ALA A 79 18.15 -28.31 -12.14
C ALA A 79 17.63 -29.76 -12.27
N LEU A 80 16.37 -30.03 -11.89
CA LEU A 80 15.73 -31.34 -12.00
C LEU A 80 15.22 -31.58 -13.44
N LYS A 81 16.12 -31.51 -14.43
CA LYS A 81 15.79 -31.45 -15.88
C LYS A 81 14.88 -32.57 -16.40
N ASP A 82 14.97 -33.76 -15.81
CA ASP A 82 14.19 -34.93 -16.23
C ASP A 82 12.99 -35.20 -15.32
N GLY A 83 12.72 -34.31 -14.35
CA GLY A 83 11.63 -34.50 -13.39
C GLY A 83 11.82 -35.77 -12.56
N TYR A 84 10.73 -36.43 -12.18
CA TYR A 84 10.76 -37.75 -11.55
C TYR A 84 10.36 -38.81 -12.58
N GLN A 85 11.27 -39.71 -12.96
CA GLN A 85 10.99 -40.74 -13.98
C GLN A 85 10.44 -40.15 -15.30
N SER A 86 10.97 -39.03 -15.78
CA SER A 86 10.48 -38.27 -16.94
C SER A 86 9.14 -37.55 -16.74
N ASP A 87 8.51 -37.64 -15.56
CA ASP A 87 7.37 -36.81 -15.18
C ASP A 87 7.85 -35.43 -14.72
N VAL A 88 7.58 -34.43 -15.56
CA VAL A 88 8.04 -33.05 -15.39
C VAL A 88 6.93 -32.08 -14.96
N GLU A 89 5.68 -32.54 -14.90
CA GLU A 89 4.50 -31.67 -14.80
C GLU A 89 4.49 -30.86 -13.50
N TYR A 90 4.64 -31.55 -12.36
CA TYR A 90 4.69 -30.91 -11.04
C TYR A 90 5.84 -29.88 -10.94
N ARG A 91 7.04 -30.25 -11.41
CA ARG A 91 8.19 -29.34 -11.45
C ARG A 91 7.92 -28.10 -12.29
N ASN A 92 7.37 -28.27 -13.49
CA ASN A 92 7.09 -27.16 -14.38
C ASN A 92 6.12 -26.17 -13.74
N GLN A 93 5.06 -26.68 -13.09
CA GLN A 93 4.11 -25.82 -12.38
C GLN A 93 4.77 -25.05 -11.23
N VAL A 94 5.68 -25.69 -10.50
CA VAL A 94 6.46 -25.03 -9.44
C VAL A 94 7.38 -23.95 -10.02
N ILE A 95 8.08 -24.22 -11.13
CA ILE A 95 8.95 -23.22 -11.78
C ILE A 95 8.14 -22.01 -12.26
N GLU A 96 6.97 -22.23 -12.86
CA GLU A 96 6.07 -21.17 -13.31
C GLU A 96 5.63 -20.29 -12.13
N PHE A 97 5.15 -20.91 -11.04
CA PHE A 97 4.80 -20.21 -9.81
C PHE A 97 5.96 -19.37 -9.25
N LEU A 98 7.19 -19.92 -9.23
CA LEU A 98 8.36 -19.21 -8.72
C LEU A 98 8.74 -18.01 -9.61
N ASN A 99 8.68 -18.16 -10.93
CA ASN A 99 8.94 -17.07 -11.88
C ASN A 99 7.91 -15.93 -11.70
N ILE A 100 6.62 -16.29 -11.59
CA ILE A 100 5.54 -15.31 -11.40
C ILE A 100 5.70 -14.61 -10.05
N SER A 101 6.00 -15.35 -8.99
CA SER A 101 6.22 -14.80 -7.65
C SER A 101 7.42 -13.83 -7.62
N GLU A 102 8.55 -14.21 -8.20
CA GLU A 102 9.75 -13.35 -8.27
C GLU A 102 9.47 -12.05 -9.02
N LYS A 103 8.85 -12.15 -10.20
CA LYS A 103 8.51 -11.01 -11.03
C LYS A 103 7.60 -10.05 -10.28
N ASN A 104 6.51 -10.55 -9.71
CA ASN A 104 5.53 -9.74 -9.01
C ASN A 104 6.11 -9.04 -7.76
N ILE A 105 6.89 -9.74 -6.93
CA ILE A 105 7.49 -9.15 -5.72
C ILE A 105 8.50 -8.05 -6.06
N ASN A 106 9.20 -8.15 -7.20
CA ASN A 106 10.10 -7.09 -7.65
C ASN A 106 9.33 -5.91 -8.29
N GLU A 107 8.37 -6.19 -9.18
CA GLU A 107 7.56 -5.16 -9.83
C GLU A 107 6.69 -4.36 -8.86
N GLU A 108 6.18 -5.01 -7.80
CA GLU A 108 5.40 -4.36 -6.75
C GLU A 108 6.26 -3.36 -5.97
N TYR A 109 7.52 -3.70 -5.66
CA TYR A 109 8.41 -2.82 -4.89
C TYR A 109 8.88 -1.59 -5.68
N ASP A 110 9.22 -1.77 -6.96
CA ASP A 110 9.61 -0.64 -7.82
C ASP A 110 8.43 0.31 -8.06
N LYS A 111 7.20 -0.22 -8.10
CA LYS A 111 5.98 0.61 -8.11
C LYS A 111 5.71 1.25 -6.74
N ILE A 112 5.93 0.56 -5.63
CA ILE A 112 5.81 1.11 -4.26
C ILE A 112 6.72 2.34 -4.07
N ILE A 113 7.99 2.25 -4.48
CA ILE A 113 8.93 3.38 -4.36
C ILE A 113 8.50 4.54 -5.26
N ASN A 114 8.20 4.27 -6.53
CA ASN A 114 7.84 5.32 -7.48
C ASN A 114 6.46 5.94 -7.20
N MET A 115 5.54 5.20 -6.56
CA MET A 115 4.19 5.67 -6.25
C MET A 115 4.06 6.22 -4.84
N GLN A 116 5.02 6.03 -3.93
CA GLN A 116 5.04 6.77 -2.66
C GLN A 116 5.14 8.29 -2.89
N GLU A 117 5.86 8.73 -3.94
CA GLU A 117 5.92 10.13 -4.39
C GLU A 117 4.68 10.57 -5.20
N VAL A 118 3.94 9.65 -5.82
CA VAL A 118 2.80 9.95 -6.70
C VAL A 118 1.44 9.80 -6.00
N ALA A 119 1.33 8.93 -5.01
CA ALA A 119 0.10 8.70 -4.26
C ALA A 119 -0.20 9.85 -3.28
N GLU A 120 0.76 10.74 -3.04
CA GLU A 120 0.50 12.08 -2.48
C GLU A 120 -0.33 12.97 -3.42
N GLN A 121 -0.57 12.55 -4.68
CA GLN A 121 -1.19 13.39 -5.70
C GLN A 121 -2.64 13.03 -6.05
N SER A 122 -3.17 11.82 -5.79
CA SER A 122 -4.62 11.52 -5.95
C SER A 122 -5.15 10.22 -5.34
N TYR A 123 -6.46 10.23 -5.03
CA TYR A 123 -7.23 9.07 -4.54
C TYR A 123 -7.19 7.89 -5.53
N ASP A 124 -7.53 8.15 -6.79
CA ASP A 124 -7.70 7.13 -7.83
C ASP A 124 -6.39 6.35 -8.07
N LEU A 125 -5.24 7.01 -7.94
CA LEU A 125 -3.93 6.36 -8.07
C LEU A 125 -3.63 5.45 -6.87
N MET A 126 -4.01 5.84 -5.65
CA MET A 126 -3.84 4.99 -4.47
C MET A 126 -4.80 3.80 -4.48
N GLU A 127 -6.06 4.02 -4.86
CA GLU A 127 -7.03 2.95 -5.02
C GLU A 127 -6.58 1.96 -6.11
N ALA A 128 -6.17 2.45 -7.29
CA ALA A 128 -5.62 1.62 -8.34
C ALA A 128 -4.33 0.89 -7.91
N PHE A 129 -3.49 1.52 -7.09
CA PHE A 129 -2.28 0.91 -6.52
C PHE A 129 -2.63 -0.26 -5.58
N ILE A 130 -3.51 -0.02 -4.60
CA ILE A 130 -3.96 -1.05 -3.66
C ILE A 130 -4.68 -2.18 -4.41
N MET A 131 -5.54 -1.85 -5.38
CA MET A 131 -6.17 -2.85 -6.25
C MET A 131 -5.15 -3.64 -7.06
N THR A 132 -4.08 -3.00 -7.55
CA THR A 132 -3.00 -3.69 -8.28
C THR A 132 -2.25 -4.65 -7.36
N ARG A 133 -1.93 -4.24 -6.13
CA ARG A 133 -1.31 -5.09 -5.11
C ARG A 133 -2.20 -6.29 -4.78
N ASP A 134 -3.48 -6.05 -4.49
CA ASP A 134 -4.43 -7.10 -4.14
C ASP A 134 -4.66 -8.06 -5.34
N LEU A 135 -4.65 -7.54 -6.57
CA LEU A 135 -4.70 -8.36 -7.79
C LEU A 135 -3.43 -9.19 -7.98
N VAL A 136 -2.27 -8.64 -7.65
CA VAL A 136 -0.98 -9.37 -7.68
C VAL A 136 -0.97 -10.49 -6.65
N ASN A 137 -1.40 -10.22 -5.41
CA ASN A 137 -1.53 -11.25 -4.36
C ASN A 137 -2.51 -12.34 -4.78
N LYS A 138 -3.70 -11.98 -5.30
CA LYS A 138 -4.66 -12.94 -5.86
C LYS A 138 -4.09 -13.77 -7.00
N LYS A 139 -3.25 -13.18 -7.87
CA LYS A 139 -2.56 -13.92 -8.92
C LYS A 139 -1.55 -14.91 -8.35
N ILE A 140 -0.75 -14.51 -7.36
CA ILE A 140 0.19 -15.40 -6.68
C ILE A 140 -0.56 -16.56 -5.99
N ASP A 141 -1.67 -16.29 -5.32
CA ASP A 141 -2.53 -17.30 -4.70
C ASP A 141 -3.10 -18.28 -5.74
N ALA A 142 -3.61 -17.75 -6.87
CA ALA A 142 -4.13 -18.60 -7.96
C ALA A 142 -3.03 -19.48 -8.58
N GLU A 143 -1.80 -18.98 -8.72
CA GLU A 143 -0.67 -19.81 -9.18
C GLU A 143 -0.25 -20.84 -8.12
N TYR A 144 -0.35 -20.51 -6.83
CA TYR A 144 -0.12 -21.46 -5.75
C TYR A 144 -1.15 -22.59 -5.75
N ASP A 145 -2.43 -22.29 -6.00
CA ASP A 145 -3.48 -23.30 -6.13
C ASP A 145 -3.19 -24.31 -7.25
N LYS A 146 -2.62 -23.85 -8.39
CA LYS A 146 -2.17 -24.76 -9.44
C LYS A 146 -1.04 -25.67 -8.98
N VAL A 147 -0.08 -25.14 -8.20
CA VAL A 147 0.99 -25.96 -7.62
C VAL A 147 0.45 -26.98 -6.62
N SER A 148 -0.52 -26.59 -5.79
CA SER A 148 -1.22 -27.48 -4.85
C SER A 148 -1.95 -28.61 -5.59
N LEU A 149 -2.66 -28.28 -6.67
CA LEU A 149 -3.32 -29.26 -7.52
C LEU A 149 -2.31 -30.20 -8.21
N ALA A 150 -1.21 -29.67 -8.73
CA ALA A 150 -0.15 -30.46 -9.35
C ALA A 150 0.53 -31.40 -8.33
N GLN A 151 0.72 -30.95 -7.10
CA GLN A 151 1.22 -31.79 -6.00
C GLN A 151 0.26 -32.94 -5.69
N LYS A 152 -1.05 -32.66 -5.58
CA LYS A 152 -2.08 -33.68 -5.35
C LYS A 152 -2.15 -34.69 -6.49
N THR A 153 -2.04 -34.21 -7.74
CA THR A 153 -2.02 -35.05 -8.94
C THR A 153 -0.79 -35.97 -8.96
N PHE A 154 0.40 -35.42 -8.68
CA PHE A 154 1.62 -36.20 -8.57
C PHE A 154 1.53 -37.25 -7.45
N ALA A 155 1.04 -36.84 -6.27
CA ALA A 155 0.85 -37.75 -5.15
C ALA A 155 -0.10 -38.91 -5.48
N ALA A 156 -1.24 -38.63 -6.12
CA ALA A 156 -2.17 -39.66 -6.56
C ALA A 156 -1.53 -40.61 -7.58
N LYS A 157 -0.84 -40.06 -8.59
CA LYS A 157 -0.16 -40.84 -9.64
C LYS A 157 0.87 -41.81 -9.08
N TYR A 158 1.61 -41.38 -8.06
CA TYR A 158 2.67 -42.17 -7.42
C TYR A 158 2.24 -42.82 -6.09
N LYS A 159 0.94 -42.86 -5.79
CA LYS A 159 0.34 -43.51 -4.60
C LYS A 159 0.94 -43.03 -3.28
N ILE A 160 1.18 -41.73 -3.17
CA ILE A 160 1.66 -41.05 -1.97
C ILE A 160 0.44 -40.59 -1.16
N ASN A 161 0.42 -40.92 0.13
CA ASN A 161 -0.55 -40.37 1.07
C ASN A 161 -0.08 -38.99 1.54
N LEU A 162 -0.83 -37.94 1.22
CA LEU A 162 -0.57 -36.59 1.73
C LEU A 162 -1.21 -36.43 3.11
N THR A 163 -0.44 -35.95 4.08
CA THR A 163 -0.98 -35.51 5.38
C THR A 163 -1.28 -34.01 5.30
N GLU A 164 -2.56 -33.64 5.31
CA GLU A 164 -3.00 -32.24 5.34
C GLU A 164 -2.96 -31.69 6.78
N ASP A 165 -1.77 -31.37 7.27
CA ASP A 165 -1.63 -30.56 8.48
C ASP A 165 -1.40 -29.09 8.11
N VAL A 166 -2.28 -28.21 8.56
CA VAL A 166 -2.06 -26.76 8.45
C VAL A 166 -0.90 -26.40 9.36
N SER A 167 0.28 -26.18 8.77
CA SER A 167 1.47 -25.76 9.51
C SER A 167 1.19 -24.52 10.35
N GLU A 168 1.86 -24.40 11.50
CA GLU A 168 1.78 -23.19 12.35
C GLU A 168 2.08 -21.93 11.55
N LEU A 169 3.07 -22.00 10.65
CA LEU A 169 3.43 -20.94 9.72
C LEU A 169 2.26 -20.54 8.80
N GLY A 170 1.56 -21.54 8.23
CA GLY A 170 0.38 -21.32 7.40
C GLY A 170 -0.75 -20.62 8.17
N LYS A 171 -0.97 -20.98 9.43
CA LYS A 171 -1.95 -20.27 10.29
C LYS A 171 -1.55 -18.82 10.52
N LYS A 172 -0.27 -18.56 10.83
CA LYS A 172 0.25 -17.20 11.03
C LYS A 172 0.07 -16.34 9.77
N MET A 173 0.41 -16.88 8.59
CA MET A 173 0.25 -16.18 7.31
C MET A 173 -1.21 -15.85 7.01
N LYS A 174 -2.14 -16.79 7.26
CA LYS A 174 -3.57 -16.55 7.07
C LYS A 174 -4.07 -15.40 7.94
N ILE A 175 -3.74 -15.42 9.24
CA ILE A 175 -4.10 -14.35 10.17
C ILE A 175 -3.54 -13.01 9.67
N SER A 176 -2.27 -12.97 9.24
CA SER A 176 -1.68 -11.74 8.70
C SER A 176 -2.44 -11.19 7.50
N GLY A 177 -2.80 -12.06 6.54
CA GLY A 177 -3.60 -11.65 5.38
C GLY A 177 -4.91 -10.99 5.79
N GLU A 178 -5.67 -11.63 6.69
CA GLU A 178 -6.94 -11.11 7.20
C GLU A 178 -6.78 -9.75 7.90
N VAL A 179 -5.70 -9.55 8.66
CA VAL A 179 -5.38 -8.28 9.33
C VAL A 179 -5.07 -7.18 8.31
N PHE A 180 -4.25 -7.46 7.30
CA PHE A 180 -3.88 -6.48 6.28
C PHE A 180 -5.07 -6.11 5.39
N ASP A 181 -5.93 -7.06 5.04
CA ASP A 181 -7.16 -6.81 4.28
C ASP A 181 -8.11 -5.89 5.06
N TYR A 182 -8.33 -6.21 6.34
CA TYR A 182 -9.18 -5.40 7.22
C TYR A 182 -8.65 -3.97 7.37
N HIS A 183 -7.33 -3.82 7.62
CA HIS A 183 -6.70 -2.50 7.69
C HIS A 183 -6.83 -1.75 6.36
N THR A 184 -6.57 -2.41 5.22
CA THR A 184 -6.63 -1.81 3.88
C THR A 184 -8.01 -1.26 3.59
N GLN A 185 -9.08 -2.00 3.94
CA GLN A 185 -10.45 -1.55 3.76
C GLN A 185 -10.71 -0.21 4.45
N LEU A 186 -10.24 -0.04 5.70
CA LEU A 186 -10.43 1.22 6.43
C LEU A 186 -9.48 2.32 5.98
N TYR A 187 -8.26 1.96 5.60
CA TYR A 187 -7.30 2.88 5.02
C TYR A 187 -7.88 3.56 3.78
N LEU A 188 -8.51 2.82 2.87
CA LEU A 188 -9.13 3.39 1.67
C LEU A 188 -10.24 4.39 1.99
N ILE A 189 -11.03 4.16 3.04
CA ILE A 189 -12.08 5.08 3.49
C ILE A 189 -11.45 6.37 4.03
N PHE A 190 -10.48 6.24 4.92
CA PHE A 190 -9.74 7.38 5.49
C PHE A 190 -9.00 8.19 4.40
N PHE A 191 -8.30 7.49 3.51
CA PHE A 191 -7.45 8.09 2.49
C PHE A 191 -8.25 8.95 1.51
N LYS A 192 -9.47 8.52 1.13
CA LYS A 192 -10.38 9.29 0.26
C LYS A 192 -10.65 10.69 0.80
N THR A 193 -10.93 10.80 2.09
CA THR A 193 -11.14 12.09 2.74
C THR A 193 -9.84 12.86 2.95
N ASN A 194 -8.76 12.17 3.34
CA ASN A 194 -7.47 12.80 3.61
C ASN A 194 -6.87 13.50 2.37
N ILE A 195 -6.93 12.84 1.20
CA ILE A 195 -6.42 13.43 -0.04
C ILE A 195 -7.31 14.57 -0.55
N THR A 196 -8.62 14.48 -0.36
CA THR A 196 -9.55 15.56 -0.71
C THR A 196 -9.31 16.80 0.16
N ASP A 197 -9.01 16.61 1.44
CA ASP A 197 -8.57 17.68 2.34
C ASP A 197 -7.21 18.29 1.93
N LEU A 198 -6.26 17.48 1.42
CA LEU A 198 -5.03 18.03 0.82
C LEU A 198 -5.34 18.99 -0.33
N TYR A 199 -6.25 18.62 -1.23
CA TYR A 199 -6.68 19.49 -2.32
C TYR A 199 -7.41 20.74 -1.83
N LEU A 200 -8.25 20.61 -0.80
CA LEU A 200 -8.88 21.75 -0.14
C LEU A 200 -7.82 22.72 0.41
N SER A 201 -6.80 22.19 1.10
CA SER A 201 -5.69 22.99 1.63
C SER A 201 -4.94 23.73 0.54
N GLN A 202 -4.65 23.07 -0.59
CA GLN A 202 -4.03 23.70 -1.76
C GLN A 202 -4.91 24.77 -2.42
N ALA A 203 -6.22 24.55 -2.48
CA ALA A 203 -7.18 25.53 -2.99
C ALA A 203 -7.23 26.79 -2.11
N ILE A 204 -7.18 26.60 -0.78
CA ILE A 204 -7.09 27.69 0.21
C ILE A 204 -5.81 28.49 0.00
N GLU A 205 -4.66 27.83 -0.14
CA GLU A 205 -3.37 28.48 -0.38
C GLU A 205 -3.40 29.32 -1.67
N LYS A 206 -4.00 28.79 -2.73
CA LYS A 206 -4.19 29.48 -4.01
C LYS A 206 -5.30 30.54 -4.00
N LYS A 207 -6.06 30.64 -2.90
CA LYS A 207 -7.25 31.51 -2.76
C LYS A 207 -8.30 31.25 -3.84
N ASP A 208 -8.39 30.02 -4.33
CA ASP A 208 -9.34 29.63 -5.38
C ASP A 208 -10.70 29.29 -4.76
N LEU A 209 -11.59 30.29 -4.70
CA LEU A 209 -12.91 30.16 -4.09
C LEU A 209 -13.75 29.02 -4.69
N GLY A 210 -13.66 28.81 -6.02
CA GLY A 210 -14.38 27.74 -6.71
C GLY A 210 -13.87 26.38 -6.28
N ALA A 211 -12.55 26.18 -6.29
CA ALA A 211 -11.94 24.94 -5.85
C ALA A 211 -12.14 24.67 -4.35
N ILE A 212 -12.18 25.70 -3.49
CA ILE A 212 -12.51 25.54 -2.06
C ILE A 212 -13.92 24.98 -1.89
N GLN A 213 -14.90 25.56 -2.57
CA GLN A 213 -16.30 25.11 -2.49
C GLN A 213 -16.47 23.68 -3.05
N GLN A 214 -15.83 23.38 -4.17
CA GLN A 214 -15.86 22.05 -4.78
C GLN A 214 -15.26 21.00 -3.86
N ASN A 215 -14.04 21.22 -3.34
CA ASN A 215 -13.38 20.25 -2.47
C ASN A 215 -14.10 20.12 -1.12
N SER A 216 -14.62 21.20 -0.55
CA SER A 216 -15.44 21.15 0.67
C SER A 216 -16.69 20.28 0.48
N SER A 217 -17.40 20.45 -0.63
CA SER A 217 -18.59 19.64 -0.95
C SER A 217 -18.24 18.15 -1.14
N ALA A 218 -17.16 17.86 -1.87
CA ALA A 218 -16.66 16.50 -2.04
C ALA A 218 -16.22 15.87 -0.71
N LEU A 219 -15.58 16.64 0.16
CA LEU A 219 -15.12 16.17 1.47
C LEU A 219 -16.30 15.77 2.37
N ILE A 220 -17.39 16.57 2.37
CA ILE A 220 -18.64 16.21 3.07
C ILE A 220 -19.21 14.91 2.53
N GLN A 221 -19.37 14.83 1.20
CA GLN A 221 -19.93 13.65 0.55
C GLN A 221 -19.12 12.38 0.89
N TYR A 222 -17.80 12.44 0.73
CA TYR A 222 -16.93 11.29 0.98
C TYR A 222 -16.87 10.90 2.47
N ALA A 223 -16.93 11.88 3.37
CA ALA A 223 -17.05 11.60 4.80
C ALA A 223 -18.37 10.87 5.11
N GLU A 224 -19.50 11.31 4.55
CA GLU A 224 -20.80 10.68 4.75
C GLU A 224 -20.88 9.27 4.14
N GLU A 225 -20.39 9.08 2.92
CA GLU A 225 -20.24 7.76 2.29
C GLU A 225 -19.39 6.82 3.16
N GLY A 226 -18.26 7.32 3.67
CA GLY A 226 -17.37 6.56 4.54
C GLY A 226 -18.06 6.16 5.84
N LEU A 227 -18.77 7.09 6.49
CA LEU A 227 -19.50 6.85 7.73
C LEU A 227 -20.60 5.79 7.55
N GLU A 228 -21.26 5.79 6.39
CA GLU A 228 -22.24 4.74 6.05
C GLU A 228 -21.56 3.38 5.86
N LYS A 229 -20.45 3.32 5.10
CA LYS A 229 -19.68 2.08 4.91
C LYS A 229 -19.21 1.48 6.23
N LEU A 230 -18.77 2.31 7.19
CA LEU A 230 -18.32 1.85 8.50
C LEU A 230 -19.40 1.07 9.27
N LYS A 231 -20.70 1.32 9.04
CA LYS A 231 -21.79 0.59 9.72
C LYS A 231 -21.83 -0.89 9.36
N ALA A 232 -21.34 -1.25 8.17
CA ALA A 232 -21.31 -2.63 7.69
C ALA A 232 -20.04 -3.39 8.12
N ILE A 233 -19.01 -2.67 8.61
CA ILE A 233 -17.73 -3.27 8.95
C ILE A 233 -17.78 -3.77 10.40
N LYS A 234 -17.61 -5.08 10.55
CA LYS A 234 -17.60 -5.74 11.86
C LYS A 234 -16.23 -5.57 12.52
N PRO A 235 -16.16 -5.46 13.87
CA PRO A 235 -14.89 -5.50 14.58
C PRO A 235 -14.07 -6.75 14.23
N TYR A 236 -12.76 -6.57 14.02
CA TYR A 236 -11.85 -7.69 13.74
C TYR A 236 -11.52 -8.40 15.06
N ASN A 237 -11.96 -9.65 15.22
CA ASN A 237 -11.78 -10.40 16.46
C ASN A 237 -12.21 -9.63 17.73
N GLY A 238 -13.27 -8.83 17.61
CA GLY A 238 -13.78 -7.97 18.71
C GLY A 238 -13.05 -6.63 18.88
N ASP A 239 -11.94 -6.41 18.18
CA ASP A 239 -11.23 -5.13 18.15
C ASP A 239 -11.89 -4.15 17.18
N ASN A 240 -12.44 -3.07 17.74
CA ASN A 240 -13.14 -2.02 16.99
C ASN A 240 -12.31 -0.73 16.84
N THR A 241 -11.06 -0.72 17.28
CA THR A 241 -10.20 0.48 17.33
C THR A 241 -10.08 1.16 15.97
N MET A 242 -9.83 0.37 14.92
CA MET A 242 -9.69 0.86 13.55
C MET A 242 -10.97 1.51 13.00
N VAL A 243 -12.14 0.94 13.29
CA VAL A 243 -13.44 1.53 12.90
C VAL A 243 -13.68 2.84 13.64
N LEU A 244 -13.39 2.87 14.94
CA LEU A 244 -13.59 4.06 15.77
C LEU A 244 -12.68 5.22 15.37
N ILE A 245 -11.40 4.97 15.11
CA ILE A 245 -10.47 6.03 14.69
C ILE A 245 -10.78 6.53 13.27
N THR A 246 -11.22 5.64 12.38
CA THR A 246 -11.66 6.01 11.04
C THR A 246 -12.90 6.88 11.11
N LYS A 247 -13.90 6.50 11.92
CA LYS A 247 -15.09 7.32 12.18
C LYS A 247 -14.70 8.72 12.67
N LYS A 248 -13.80 8.79 13.67
CA LYS A 248 -13.32 10.07 14.23
C LYS A 248 -12.66 10.95 13.17
N ALA A 249 -11.90 10.35 12.25
CA ALA A 249 -11.30 11.08 11.13
C ALA A 249 -12.35 11.62 10.16
N LEU A 250 -13.36 10.81 9.79
CA LEU A 250 -14.45 11.26 8.91
C LEU A 250 -15.29 12.37 9.55
N ASP A 251 -15.59 12.25 10.85
CA ASP A 251 -16.30 13.30 11.59
C ASP A 251 -15.51 14.62 11.62
N TYR A 252 -14.17 14.53 11.74
CA TYR A 252 -13.29 15.69 11.62
C TYR A 252 -13.37 16.33 10.22
N TYR A 253 -13.20 15.55 9.15
CA TYR A 253 -13.23 16.07 7.78
C TYR A 253 -14.59 16.69 7.43
N LYS A 254 -15.68 16.08 7.90
CA LYS A 254 -17.02 16.65 7.77
C LYS A 254 -17.13 17.99 8.49
N LYS A 255 -16.63 18.08 9.72
CA LYS A 255 -16.62 19.33 10.51
C LYS A 255 -15.78 20.41 9.84
N GLU A 256 -14.60 20.08 9.34
CA GLU A 256 -13.72 21.00 8.60
C GLU A 256 -14.47 21.61 7.42
N ALA A 257 -15.05 20.76 6.57
CA ALA A 257 -15.78 21.21 5.40
C ALA A 257 -17.02 22.06 5.75
N GLN A 258 -17.77 21.69 6.81
CA GLN A 258 -19.02 22.37 7.18
C GLN A 258 -18.81 23.65 8.00
N GLN A 259 -17.70 23.77 8.74
CA GLN A 259 -17.52 24.86 9.72
C GLN A 259 -16.29 25.72 9.45
N PHE A 260 -15.19 25.11 9.00
CA PHE A 260 -13.94 25.83 8.73
C PHE A 260 -13.95 26.42 7.32
N SER A 261 -14.23 25.62 6.28
CA SER A 261 -14.20 26.09 4.89
C SER A 261 -15.08 27.32 4.62
N PRO A 262 -16.33 27.43 5.14
CA PRO A 262 -17.14 28.62 4.92
C PRO A 262 -16.50 29.89 5.49
N LYS A 263 -15.87 29.80 6.67
CA LYS A 263 -15.18 30.95 7.29
C LYS A 263 -13.95 31.37 6.50
N VAL A 264 -13.27 30.41 5.88
CA VAL A 264 -12.15 30.70 4.97
C VAL A 264 -12.67 31.46 3.74
N VAL A 265 -13.77 31.01 3.14
CA VAL A 265 -14.41 31.69 2.00
C VAL A 265 -14.83 33.11 2.39
N ASP A 266 -15.51 33.29 3.52
CA ASP A 266 -15.94 34.61 4.00
C ASP A 266 -14.75 35.57 4.17
N PHE A 267 -13.66 35.08 4.78
CA PHE A 267 -12.44 35.85 4.95
C PHE A 267 -11.81 36.23 3.62
N LEU A 268 -11.66 35.29 2.68
CA LEU A 268 -11.04 35.54 1.38
C LEU A 268 -11.85 36.53 0.55
N MET A 269 -13.18 36.39 0.53
CA MET A 269 -14.07 37.34 -0.14
C MET A 269 -14.00 38.74 0.47
N PHE A 270 -13.93 38.83 1.80
CA PHE A 270 -13.77 40.12 2.48
C PHE A 270 -12.39 40.74 2.19
N ASN A 271 -11.33 39.95 2.20
CA ASN A 271 -9.98 40.40 1.88
C ASN A 271 -9.88 40.93 0.44
N GLU A 272 -10.51 40.26 -0.53
CA GLU A 272 -10.57 40.73 -1.92
C GLU A 272 -11.31 42.07 -2.06
N LYS A 273 -12.44 42.23 -1.35
CA LYS A 273 -13.17 43.50 -1.27
C LYS A 273 -12.30 44.61 -0.66
N PHE A 274 -11.59 44.30 0.43
CA PHE A 274 -10.68 45.23 1.09
C PHE A 274 -9.54 45.67 0.16
N ASP A 275 -8.87 44.73 -0.51
CA ASP A 275 -7.80 45.03 -1.46
C ASP A 275 -8.29 45.86 -2.65
N SER A 276 -9.52 45.62 -3.11
CA SER A 276 -10.15 46.41 -4.18
C SER A 276 -10.44 47.85 -3.73
N ALA A 277 -11.00 48.04 -2.53
CA ALA A 277 -11.24 49.36 -1.95
C ALA A 277 -9.92 50.13 -1.74
N ARG A 278 -8.88 49.44 -1.25
CA ARG A 278 -7.54 49.99 -1.07
C ARG A 278 -6.95 50.49 -2.39
N LYS A 279 -6.93 49.64 -3.43
CA LYS A 279 -6.41 50.00 -4.76
C LYS A 279 -7.18 51.16 -5.38
N SER A 280 -8.50 51.19 -5.24
CA SER A 280 -9.34 52.29 -5.72
C SER A 280 -8.94 53.62 -5.07
N LEU A 281 -8.77 53.65 -3.75
CA LEU A 281 -8.32 54.85 -3.03
C LEU A 281 -6.88 55.27 -3.37
N GLU A 282 -5.96 54.30 -3.47
CA GLU A 282 -4.56 54.54 -3.83
C GLU A 282 -4.42 55.10 -5.25
N SER A 283 -5.33 54.74 -6.16
CA SER A 283 -5.33 55.25 -7.54
C SER A 283 -5.79 56.71 -7.68
N LYS A 284 -6.45 57.26 -6.64
CA LYS A 284 -6.95 58.64 -6.62
C LYS A 284 -5.96 59.58 -5.96
N SER A 285 -5.86 60.80 -6.48
CA SER A 285 -5.16 61.87 -5.78
C SER A 285 -5.91 62.25 -4.51
N ASP A 286 -5.22 62.82 -3.52
CA ASP A 286 -5.84 63.21 -2.25
C ASP A 286 -7.03 64.17 -2.42
N LYS A 287 -7.03 64.98 -3.49
CA LYS A 287 -8.10 65.93 -3.80
C LYS A 287 -9.34 65.27 -4.41
N ASP A 288 -9.18 64.07 -4.99
CA ASP A 288 -10.23 63.33 -5.68
C ASP A 288 -10.90 62.27 -4.80
N ARG A 289 -10.40 62.10 -3.56
CA ARG A 289 -10.98 61.20 -2.56
C ARG A 289 -12.14 61.88 -1.84
N THR A 290 -13.25 61.17 -1.71
CA THR A 290 -14.39 61.65 -0.91
C THR A 290 -14.25 61.24 0.55
N LYS A 291 -14.92 61.98 1.46
CA LYS A 291 -14.97 61.62 2.89
C LYS A 291 -15.60 60.24 3.10
N GLU A 292 -16.66 59.94 2.35
CA GLU A 292 -17.37 58.67 2.42
C GLU A 292 -16.45 57.49 2.07
N GLU A 293 -15.62 57.61 1.03
CA GLU A 293 -14.67 56.56 0.65
C GLU A 293 -13.60 56.34 1.74
N ILE A 294 -13.10 57.42 2.35
CA ILE A 294 -12.13 57.34 3.45
C ILE A 294 -12.76 56.68 4.67
N GLU A 295 -13.99 57.06 5.03
CA GLU A 295 -14.72 56.48 6.16
C GLU A 295 -15.03 55.00 5.94
N ASN A 296 -15.49 54.64 4.74
CA ASN A 296 -15.76 53.24 4.37
C ASN A 296 -14.47 52.41 4.46
N TYR A 297 -13.38 52.87 3.84
CA TYR A 297 -12.09 52.17 3.90
C TYR A 297 -11.58 52.03 5.33
N ASN A 298 -11.63 53.08 6.15
CA ASN A 298 -11.26 53.02 7.55
C ASN A 298 -12.14 52.03 8.34
N GLY A 299 -13.43 51.92 8.01
CA GLY A 299 -14.32 50.88 8.52
C GLY A 299 -13.83 49.48 8.15
N MET A 300 -13.49 49.27 6.87
CA MET A 300 -12.95 47.99 6.39
C MET A 300 -11.58 47.66 7.01
N VAL A 301 -10.72 48.65 7.28
CA VAL A 301 -9.44 48.46 8.01
C VAL A 301 -9.70 47.90 9.42
N LYS A 302 -10.69 48.45 10.14
CA LYS A 302 -11.03 47.92 11.47
C LYS A 302 -11.57 46.50 11.39
N GLN A 303 -12.39 46.21 10.39
CA GLN A 303 -12.96 44.89 10.19
C GLN A 303 -11.92 43.86 9.76
N ILE A 304 -11.03 44.17 8.80
CA ILE A 304 -10.01 43.23 8.32
C ILE A 304 -9.06 42.83 9.45
N ASN A 305 -8.67 43.76 10.33
CA ASN A 305 -7.83 43.45 11.48
C ASN A 305 -8.49 42.41 12.40
N LYS A 306 -9.80 42.54 12.65
CA LYS A 306 -10.56 41.58 13.45
C LYS A 306 -10.70 40.23 12.73
N GLU A 307 -11.00 40.25 11.44
CA GLU A 307 -11.20 39.02 10.65
C GLU A 307 -9.88 38.24 10.47
N ILE A 308 -8.74 38.92 10.33
CA ILE A 308 -7.41 38.28 10.28
C ILE A 308 -7.13 37.53 11.59
N ASP A 309 -7.38 38.15 12.75
CA ASP A 309 -7.16 37.50 14.05
C ASP A 309 -8.04 36.25 14.20
N ASN A 310 -9.30 36.36 13.80
CA ASN A 310 -10.24 35.24 13.82
C ASN A 310 -9.80 34.12 12.85
N TYR A 311 -9.46 34.47 11.61
CA TYR A 311 -8.99 33.56 10.57
C TYR A 311 -7.75 32.79 11.03
N ASN A 312 -6.76 33.48 11.59
CA ASN A 312 -5.53 32.86 12.10
C ASN A 312 -5.84 31.88 13.24
N LYS A 313 -6.72 32.26 14.16
CA LYS A 313 -7.12 31.39 15.29
C LYS A 313 -7.81 30.12 14.81
N ILE A 314 -8.80 30.23 13.93
CA ILE A 314 -9.52 29.04 13.42
C ILE A 314 -8.62 28.15 12.57
N SER A 315 -7.71 28.74 11.77
CA SER A 315 -6.77 28.01 10.93
C SER A 315 -5.78 27.21 11.76
N ASN A 316 -5.21 27.83 12.80
CA ASN A 316 -4.32 27.14 13.73
C ASN A 316 -5.02 26.01 14.47
N SER A 317 -6.25 26.24 14.95
CA SER A 317 -7.04 25.19 15.61
C SER A 317 -7.34 24.02 14.68
N ASN A 318 -7.75 24.31 13.44
CA ASN A 318 -8.06 23.28 12.44
C ASN A 318 -6.81 22.46 12.10
N LEU A 319 -5.67 23.12 11.88
CA LEU A 319 -4.40 22.44 11.58
C LEU A 319 -3.92 21.54 12.73
N GLN A 320 -4.07 21.99 13.98
CA GLN A 320 -3.72 21.16 15.15
C GLN A 320 -4.63 19.92 15.26
N GLU A 321 -5.93 20.09 15.06
CA GLU A 321 -6.90 18.99 15.06
C GLU A 321 -6.60 18.00 13.92
N LYS A 322 -6.35 18.49 12.70
CA LYS A 322 -5.91 17.70 11.53
C LYS A 322 -4.72 16.80 11.86
N ASN A 323 -3.63 17.41 12.33
CA ASN A 323 -2.39 16.70 12.63
C ASN A 323 -2.60 15.64 13.72
N THR A 324 -3.43 15.96 14.72
CA THR A 324 -3.80 15.03 15.80
C THR A 324 -4.59 13.84 15.26
N ILE A 325 -5.57 14.08 14.38
CA ILE A 325 -6.38 13.02 13.77
C ILE A 325 -5.53 12.10 12.91
N ILE A 326 -4.70 12.66 12.01
CA ILE A 326 -3.83 11.88 11.12
C ILE A 326 -2.83 11.05 11.94
N SER A 327 -2.17 11.67 12.93
CA SER A 327 -1.22 10.98 13.80
C SER A 327 -1.87 9.83 14.58
N ASN A 328 -3.04 10.07 15.16
CA ASN A 328 -3.78 9.03 15.88
C ASN A 328 -4.25 7.91 14.94
N TRP A 329 -4.70 8.23 13.73
CA TRP A 329 -5.11 7.22 12.74
C TRP A 329 -3.95 6.31 12.38
N ASN A 330 -2.79 6.89 12.05
CA ASN A 330 -1.57 6.14 11.72
C ASN A 330 -1.11 5.28 12.90
N ALA A 331 -1.02 5.85 14.10
CA ALA A 331 -0.62 5.11 15.30
C ALA A 331 -1.60 3.98 15.64
N THR A 332 -2.90 4.18 15.43
CA THR A 332 -3.90 3.12 15.64
C THR A 332 -3.74 2.01 14.62
N GLY A 333 -3.52 2.34 13.34
CA GLY A 333 -3.23 1.36 12.28
C GLY A 333 -2.00 0.52 12.57
N ASP A 334 -0.92 1.17 12.99
CA ASP A 334 0.33 0.52 13.38
C ASP A 334 0.15 -0.45 14.56
N ASN A 335 -0.55 0.02 15.61
CA ASN A 335 -0.80 -0.78 16.80
C ASN A 335 -1.74 -1.96 16.49
N PHE A 336 -2.75 -1.73 15.64
CA PHE A 336 -3.67 -2.78 15.20
C PHE A 336 -2.93 -3.87 14.43
N ILE A 337 -2.14 -3.50 13.41
CA ILE A 337 -1.34 -4.46 12.63
C ILE A 337 -0.36 -5.19 13.56
N SER A 338 0.39 -4.46 14.38
CA SER A 338 1.37 -5.07 15.28
C SER A 338 0.76 -5.92 16.39
N GLY A 339 -0.48 -5.66 16.79
CA GLY A 339 -1.18 -6.41 17.84
C GLY A 339 -1.83 -7.69 17.32
N HIS A 340 -2.31 -7.70 16.07
CA HIS A 340 -3.03 -8.84 15.49
C HIS A 340 -2.18 -9.72 14.57
N VAL A 341 -1.09 -9.20 14.00
CA VAL A 341 -0.12 -10.03 13.28
C VAL A 341 0.72 -10.81 14.30
N PRO A 342 0.78 -12.16 14.20
CA PRO A 342 1.58 -12.95 15.13
C PRO A 342 3.06 -12.56 15.10
N GLN A 343 3.72 -12.60 16.25
CA GLN A 343 5.16 -12.42 16.31
C GLN A 343 5.89 -13.69 15.85
N GLY A 344 7.05 -13.46 15.23
CA GLY A 344 7.89 -14.51 14.64
C GLY A 344 8.64 -15.33 15.66
#